data_AF-A0A2A2K9R4-F1
#
_entry.id   AF-A0A2A2K9R4-F1
#
_cell.length_a   1.000
_cell.length_b   1.000
_cell.length_c   1.000
_cell.angle_alpha   90.00
_cell.angle_beta   90.00
_cell.angle_gamma   90.00
#
_symmetry.space_group_name_H-M   'P 1'
#
loop_
_entity.id
_entity.type
_entity.pdbx_description
1 polymer ?
#
loop_
_entity_poly.entity_id
_entity_poly.type
_entity_poly.pdbx_seq_one_letter_code
_entity_poly.pdbx_strand_id
1 'polypeptide(L)'
;MERMIQFVAVVVVCTSIGIACEHYEVNRYLKWLLMALPAIVWVLRKHLTVEDQRQDLFKLYSEEHFNDAEFANIVQATRDPAKAKELGQSDQGKRLSEKLTRLMRESASDPQVQALAQARMQEVEDDLSALEQALP
;
A
#
# COMPACT_ATOMS: atom_id res chain seq x y z
N MET A 1 -22.14 24.67 44.62
CA MET A 1 -20.67 24.67 44.83
C MET A 1 -20.01 23.47 44.14
N GLU A 2 -20.57 22.26 44.25
CA GLU A 2 -20.01 21.04 43.66
C GLU A 2 -19.79 21.07 42.13
N ARG A 3 -20.77 21.58 41.35
CA ARG A 3 -20.63 21.73 39.89
C ARG A 3 -19.57 22.74 39.45
N MET A 4 -19.30 23.74 40.28
CA MET A 4 -18.30 24.77 40.01
C MET A 4 -16.89 24.21 40.21
N ILE A 5 -16.71 23.36 41.22
CA ILE A 5 -15.44 22.64 41.47
C ILE A 5 -15.14 21.67 40.33
N GLN A 6 -16.15 20.94 39.82
CA GLN A 6 -15.99 20.06 38.66
C GLN A 6 -15.57 20.82 37.40
N PHE A 7 -16.16 21.99 37.15
CA PHE A 7 -15.82 22.79 35.97
C PHE A 7 -14.37 23.31 36.04
N VAL A 8 -13.95 23.81 37.21
CA VAL A 8 -12.57 24.27 37.41
C VAL A 8 -11.57 23.12 37.27
N ALA A 9 -11.89 21.93 37.81
CA ALA A 9 -11.03 20.76 37.68
C ALA A 9 -10.83 20.35 36.21
N VAL A 10 -11.89 20.35 35.40
CA VAL A 10 -11.80 20.03 33.97
C VAL A 10 -10.94 21.05 33.22
N VAL A 11 -11.13 22.35 33.48
CA VAL A 11 -10.35 23.41 32.82
C VAL A 11 -8.86 23.29 33.16
N VAL A 12 -8.52 23.02 34.41
CA VAL A 12 -7.13 22.86 34.84
C VAL A 12 -6.48 21.63 34.19
N VAL A 13 -7.21 20.50 34.11
CA VAL A 13 -6.73 19.28 33.43
C VAL A 13 -6.53 19.51 31.94
N CYS A 14 -7.49 20.12 31.24
CA CYS A 14 -7.34 20.41 29.81
C CYS A 14 -6.18 21.38 29.51
N THR A 15 -5.98 22.38 30.35
CA THR A 15 -4.91 23.36 30.19
C THR A 15 -3.53 22.74 30.44
N SER A 16 -3.40 21.90 31.46
CA SER A 16 -2.14 21.20 31.77
C SER A 16 -1.79 20.14 30.72
N ILE A 17 -2.78 19.45 30.15
CA ILE A 17 -2.59 18.56 28.99
C ILE A 17 -2.10 19.37 27.77
N GLY A 18 -2.70 20.54 27.50
CA GLY A 18 -2.27 21.42 26.40
C GLY A 18 -0.80 21.86 26.55
N ILE A 19 -0.42 22.32 27.75
CA ILE A 19 0.97 22.73 28.05
C ILE A 19 1.93 21.54 27.96
N ALA A 20 1.52 20.35 28.44
CA ALA A 20 2.33 19.14 28.33
C ALA A 20 2.52 18.74 26.85
N CYS A 21 1.46 18.76 26.03
CA CYS A 21 1.56 18.47 24.59
C CYS A 21 2.47 19.47 23.84
N GLU A 22 2.50 20.73 24.27
CA GLU A 22 3.40 21.75 23.75
C GLU A 22 4.86 21.53 24.22
N HIS A 23 5.05 21.15 25.48
CA HIS A 23 6.36 20.88 26.08
C HIS A 23 7.03 19.61 25.55
N TYR A 24 6.26 18.55 25.27
CA TYR A 24 6.77 17.26 24.74
C TYR A 24 6.95 17.25 23.21
N GLU A 25 6.88 18.41 22.55
CA GLU A 25 6.95 18.54 21.08
C GLU A 25 5.97 17.64 20.31
N VAL A 26 4.91 17.14 20.96
CA VAL A 26 3.91 16.27 20.33
C VAL A 26 3.29 16.98 19.15
N ASN A 27 3.08 18.29 19.25
CA ASN A 27 2.59 19.14 18.18
C ASN A 27 3.59 19.25 16.99
N ARG A 28 4.89 19.15 17.25
CA ARG A 28 5.94 19.13 16.21
C ARG A 28 5.93 17.81 15.47
N TYR A 29 5.94 16.68 16.20
CA TYR A 29 5.84 15.35 15.60
C TYR A 29 4.51 15.14 14.86
N LEU A 30 3.38 15.59 15.41
CA LEU A 30 2.09 15.48 14.75
C LEU A 30 2.03 16.33 13.48
N LYS A 31 2.59 17.55 13.49
CA LYS A 31 2.75 18.38 12.29
C LYS A 31 3.64 17.71 11.25
N TRP A 32 4.77 17.15 11.67
CA TRP A 32 5.69 16.44 10.78
C TRP A 32 4.99 15.22 10.16
N LEU A 33 4.27 14.44 10.96
CA LEU A 33 3.52 13.27 10.52
C LEU A 33 2.35 13.65 9.58
N LEU A 34 1.64 14.75 9.85
CA LEU A 34 0.58 15.29 8.99
C LEU A 34 1.09 15.91 7.69
N MET A 35 2.30 16.50 7.67
CA MET A 35 2.88 17.11 6.46
C MET A 35 3.69 16.11 5.62
N ALA A 36 4.35 15.14 6.24
CA ALA A 36 5.16 14.14 5.54
C ALA A 36 4.31 13.02 4.91
N LEU A 37 3.22 12.59 5.56
CA LEU A 37 2.35 11.51 5.02
C LEU A 37 1.86 11.78 3.59
N PRO A 38 1.28 12.96 3.28
CA PRO A 38 0.85 13.27 1.92
C PRO A 38 1.99 13.27 0.90
N ALA A 39 3.18 13.73 1.30
CA ALA A 39 4.35 13.81 0.45
C ALA A 39 4.94 12.42 0.15
N ILE A 40 5.03 11.56 1.16
CA ILE A 40 5.45 10.16 1.01
C ILE A 40 4.45 9.41 0.11
N VAL A 41 3.14 9.59 0.34
CA VAL A 41 2.10 8.99 -0.53
C VAL A 41 2.22 9.49 -1.97
N TRP A 42 2.56 10.76 -2.16
CA TRP A 42 2.77 11.33 -3.49
C TRP A 42 3.96 10.70 -4.21
N VAL A 43 5.11 10.53 -3.54
CA VAL A 43 6.29 9.84 -4.11
C VAL A 43 5.95 8.40 -4.46
N LEU A 44 5.26 7.69 -3.57
CA LEU A 44 4.84 6.32 -3.85
C LEU A 44 3.90 6.24 -5.06
N ARG A 45 2.94 7.15 -5.20
CA ARG A 45 2.02 7.18 -6.36
C ARG A 45 2.70 7.58 -7.67
N LYS A 46 3.78 8.35 -7.61
CA LYS A 46 4.58 8.72 -8.79
C LYS A 46 5.25 7.49 -9.42
N HIS A 47 5.68 6.54 -8.59
CA HIS A 47 6.47 5.38 -9.02
C HIS A 47 5.68 4.06 -9.06
N LEU A 48 4.66 3.89 -8.22
CA LEU A 48 3.74 2.75 -8.25
C LEU A 48 2.51 3.11 -9.09
N THR A 49 2.70 3.22 -10.40
CA THR A 49 1.61 3.61 -11.30
C THR A 49 0.66 2.44 -11.56
N VAL A 50 -0.63 2.76 -11.73
CA VAL A 50 -1.66 1.79 -12.11
C VAL A 50 -1.39 1.20 -13.50
N GLU A 51 -0.74 1.96 -14.37
CA GLU A 51 -0.44 1.54 -15.73
C GLU A 51 0.67 0.49 -15.79
N ASP A 52 1.71 0.64 -14.97
CA ASP A 52 2.77 -0.38 -14.84
C ASP A 52 2.20 -1.69 -14.26
N GLN A 53 1.37 -1.59 -13.21
CA GLN A 53 0.66 -2.75 -12.65
C GLN A 53 -0.25 -3.42 -13.68
N ARG A 54 -0.91 -2.63 -14.54
CA ARG A 54 -1.74 -3.14 -15.62
C ARG A 54 -0.92 -3.93 -16.64
N GLN A 55 0.25 -3.43 -17.04
CA GLN A 55 1.13 -4.13 -17.97
C GLN A 55 1.69 -5.43 -17.39
N ASP A 56 2.08 -5.44 -16.11
CA ASP A 56 2.55 -6.63 -15.42
C ASP A 56 1.45 -7.69 -15.32
N LEU A 57 0.22 -7.28 -15.00
CA LEU A 57 -0.93 -8.16 -15.00
C LEU A 57 -1.23 -8.67 -16.42
N PHE A 58 -1.13 -7.85 -17.46
CA PHE A 58 -1.33 -8.32 -18.84
C PHE A 58 -0.29 -9.35 -19.28
N LYS A 59 0.98 -9.17 -18.91
CA LYS A 59 2.01 -10.20 -19.16
C LYS A 59 1.69 -11.50 -18.44
N LEU A 60 1.38 -11.41 -17.14
CA LEU A 60 1.07 -12.58 -16.31
C LEU A 60 -0.16 -13.35 -16.80
N TYR A 61 -1.23 -12.65 -17.17
CA TYR A 61 -2.49 -13.24 -17.60
C TYR A 61 -2.61 -13.35 -19.14
N SER A 62 -1.51 -13.34 -19.89
CA SER A 62 -1.53 -13.41 -21.35
C SER A 62 -1.97 -14.78 -21.90
N GLU A 63 -2.36 -14.82 -23.17
CA GLU A 63 -2.69 -16.06 -23.91
C GLU A 63 -1.48 -17.02 -24.02
N GLU A 64 -0.26 -16.52 -23.83
CA GLU A 64 0.94 -17.35 -23.73
C GLU A 64 0.91 -18.26 -22.50
N HIS A 65 0.28 -17.79 -21.42
CA HIS A 65 0.24 -18.48 -20.15
C HIS A 65 -1.12 -19.11 -19.84
N PHE A 66 -2.22 -18.55 -20.35
CA PHE A 66 -3.57 -18.99 -20.04
C PHE A 66 -4.38 -19.27 -21.30
N ASN A 67 -5.14 -20.36 -21.30
CA ASN A 67 -6.13 -20.59 -22.36
C ASN A 67 -7.48 -19.92 -22.04
N ASP A 68 -8.35 -19.80 -23.04
CA ASP A 68 -9.66 -19.14 -22.94
C ASP A 68 -10.53 -19.69 -21.80
N ALA A 69 -10.48 -21.00 -21.55
CA ALA A 69 -11.27 -21.64 -20.50
C ALA A 69 -10.75 -21.30 -19.09
N GLU A 70 -9.43 -21.27 -18.89
CA GLU A 70 -8.81 -20.81 -17.65
C GLU A 70 -9.10 -19.33 -17.42
N PHE A 71 -9.00 -18.51 -18.48
CA PHE A 71 -9.25 -17.08 -18.40
C PHE A 71 -10.71 -16.76 -18.07
N ALA A 72 -11.66 -17.45 -18.72
CA ALA A 72 -13.08 -17.32 -18.42
C ALA A 72 -13.40 -17.63 -16.95
N ASN A 73 -12.76 -18.65 -16.38
CA ASN A 73 -12.93 -19.02 -14.97
C ASN A 73 -12.36 -17.96 -14.02
N ILE A 74 -11.20 -17.40 -14.32
CA ILE A 74 -10.60 -16.29 -13.55
C ILE A 74 -11.49 -15.04 -13.61
N VAL A 75 -11.99 -14.69 -14.79
CA VAL A 75 -12.87 -13.52 -14.99
C VAL A 75 -14.19 -13.70 -14.22
N GLN A 76 -14.79 -14.88 -14.27
CA GLN A 76 -16.01 -15.17 -13.50
C GLN A 76 -15.77 -15.08 -12.00
N ALA A 77 -14.68 -15.67 -11.50
CA ALA A 77 -14.31 -15.58 -10.09
C ALA A 77 -14.02 -14.14 -9.63
N THR A 78 -13.47 -13.30 -10.51
CA THR A 78 -13.19 -11.89 -10.19
C THR A 78 -14.48 -11.06 -10.04
N ARG A 79 -15.56 -11.44 -10.73
CA ARG A 79 -16.85 -10.72 -10.73
C ARG A 79 -17.84 -11.22 -9.68
N ASP A 80 -17.71 -12.48 -9.27
CA ASP A 80 -18.63 -13.14 -8.34
C ASP A 80 -17.88 -13.74 -7.12
N PRO A 81 -18.08 -13.21 -5.90
CA PRO A 81 -17.45 -13.71 -4.69
C PRO A 81 -17.78 -15.17 -4.36
N ALA A 82 -18.98 -15.64 -4.72
CA ALA A 82 -19.36 -17.03 -4.50
C ALA A 82 -18.56 -17.96 -5.43
N LYS A 83 -18.38 -17.54 -6.68
CA LYS A 83 -17.52 -18.24 -7.66
C LYS A 83 -16.05 -18.19 -7.28
N ALA A 84 -15.57 -17.09 -6.71
CA ALA A 84 -14.21 -17.02 -6.17
C ALA A 84 -13.98 -18.07 -5.08
N LYS A 85 -14.93 -18.20 -4.15
CA LYS A 85 -14.86 -19.17 -3.06
C LYS A 85 -14.92 -20.60 -3.56
N GLU A 86 -15.82 -20.88 -4.50
CA GLU A 86 -15.95 -22.19 -5.15
C GLU A 86 -14.65 -22.58 -5.87
N LEU A 87 -14.11 -21.65 -6.68
CA LEU A 87 -12.86 -21.87 -7.40
C LEU A 87 -11.70 -22.13 -6.43
N GLY A 88 -11.55 -21.30 -5.39
CA GLY A 88 -10.47 -21.45 -4.40
C GLY A 88 -10.50 -22.77 -3.61
N GLN A 89 -11.66 -23.43 -3.51
CA GLN A 89 -11.80 -24.73 -2.85
C GLN A 89 -11.62 -25.91 -3.81
N SER A 90 -11.72 -25.68 -5.11
CA SER A 90 -11.59 -26.71 -6.14
C SER A 90 -10.12 -27.07 -6.41
N ASP A 91 -9.88 -28.29 -6.91
CA ASP A 91 -8.54 -28.70 -7.37
C ASP A 91 -8.08 -27.91 -8.59
N GLN A 92 -9.02 -27.43 -9.41
CA GLN A 92 -8.71 -26.52 -10.52
C GLN A 92 -8.16 -25.18 -10.01
N GLY A 93 -8.77 -24.60 -8.98
CA GLY A 93 -8.28 -23.36 -8.37
C GLY A 93 -6.92 -23.52 -7.70
N LYS A 94 -6.65 -24.66 -7.06
CA LYS A 94 -5.30 -24.96 -6.54
C LYS A 94 -4.26 -24.98 -7.65
N ARG A 95 -4.52 -25.68 -8.77
CA ARG A 95 -3.63 -25.72 -9.93
C ARG A 95 -3.40 -24.34 -10.55
N LEU A 96 -4.46 -23.54 -10.67
CA LEU A 96 -4.37 -22.15 -11.15
C LEU A 96 -3.51 -21.30 -10.21
N SER A 97 -3.69 -21.43 -8.90
CA SER A 97 -2.88 -20.73 -7.89
C SER A 97 -1.40 -21.12 -7.95
N GLU A 98 -1.10 -22.42 -8.07
CA GLU A 98 0.27 -22.92 -8.24
C GLU A 98 0.91 -22.39 -9.52
N LYS A 99 0.16 -22.39 -10.62
CA LYS A 99 0.60 -21.84 -11.91
C LYS A 99 0.92 -20.35 -11.81
N LEU A 100 0.03 -19.56 -11.22
CA LEU A 100 0.26 -18.13 -10.97
C LEU A 100 1.48 -17.89 -10.08
N THR A 101 1.61 -18.66 -9.00
CA THR A 101 2.76 -18.56 -8.09
C THR A 101 4.08 -18.86 -8.80
N ARG A 102 4.09 -19.85 -9.69
CA ARG A 102 5.26 -20.18 -10.50
C ARG A 102 5.60 -19.03 -11.46
N LEU A 103 4.62 -18.52 -12.21
CA LEU A 103 4.83 -17.40 -13.15
C LEU A 103 5.34 -16.14 -12.44
N MET A 104 4.81 -15.83 -11.25
CA MET A 104 5.31 -14.72 -10.43
C MET A 104 6.77 -14.92 -10.02
N ARG A 105 7.16 -16.14 -9.64
CA ARG A 105 8.56 -16.45 -9.29
C ARG A 105 9.49 -16.38 -10.49
N GLU A 106 9.04 -16.86 -11.65
CA GLU A 106 9.79 -16.77 -12.91
C GLU A 106 10.03 -15.31 -13.29
N SER A 107 8.98 -14.48 -13.26
CA SER A 107 9.08 -13.04 -13.48
C SER A 107 10.01 -12.35 -12.49
N ALA A 108 9.91 -12.67 -11.19
CA ALA A 108 10.79 -12.11 -10.16
C ALA A 108 12.27 -12.56 -10.31
N SER A 109 12.51 -13.67 -11.02
CA SER A 109 13.85 -14.19 -11.31
C SER A 109 14.42 -13.64 -12.63
N ASP A 110 13.62 -12.92 -13.42
CA ASP A 110 14.05 -12.31 -14.68
C ASP A 110 15.02 -11.14 -14.40
N PRO A 111 16.25 -11.16 -14.94
CA PRO A 111 17.22 -10.09 -14.74
C PRO A 111 16.73 -8.71 -15.20
N GLN A 112 15.90 -8.63 -16.24
CA GLN A 112 15.35 -7.36 -16.72
C GLN A 112 14.34 -6.80 -15.73
N VAL A 113 13.49 -7.66 -15.17
CA VAL A 113 12.51 -7.29 -14.14
C VAL A 113 13.23 -6.86 -12.86
N GLN A 114 14.28 -7.57 -12.47
CA GLN A 114 15.12 -7.20 -11.31
C GLN A 114 15.81 -5.84 -11.52
N ALA A 115 16.40 -5.61 -12.70
CA ALA A 115 17.03 -4.34 -13.02
C ALA A 115 16.02 -3.17 -13.00
N LEU A 116 14.83 -3.39 -13.56
CA LEU A 116 13.74 -2.41 -13.52
C LEU A 116 13.30 -2.11 -12.07
N ALA A 117 13.07 -3.16 -11.27
CA ALA A 117 12.69 -3.01 -9.87
C ALA A 117 13.75 -2.26 -9.06
N GLN A 118 15.04 -2.56 -9.29
CA GLN A 118 16.15 -1.88 -8.62
C GLN A 118 16.22 -0.40 -9.01
N ALA A 119 16.09 -0.08 -10.31
CA ALA A 119 16.07 1.30 -10.77
C ALA A 119 14.91 2.09 -10.14
N ARG A 120 13.71 1.51 -10.09
CA ARG A 120 12.54 2.14 -9.44
C ARG A 120 12.73 2.35 -7.96
N MET A 121 13.34 1.39 -7.26
CA MET A 121 13.63 1.55 -5.84
C MET A 121 14.60 2.69 -5.58
N GLN A 122 15.62 2.85 -6.44
CA GLN A 122 16.55 3.97 -6.35
C GLN A 122 15.82 5.30 -6.57
N GLU A 123 14.96 5.40 -7.58
CA GLU A 123 14.18 6.62 -7.84
C GLU A 123 13.26 7.01 -6.67
N VAL A 124 12.66 6.02 -6.00
CA VAL A 124 11.86 6.24 -4.79
C VAL A 124 12.73 6.73 -3.64
N GLU A 125 13.89 6.11 -3.42
CA GLU A 125 14.81 6.50 -2.34
C GLU A 125 15.38 7.90 -2.54
N ASP A 126 15.71 8.26 -3.78
CA ASP A 126 16.19 9.59 -4.14
C ASP A 126 15.10 10.65 -3.87
N ASP A 127 13.86 10.40 -4.31
CA ASP A 127 12.73 11.30 -4.08
C ASP A 127 12.36 11.41 -2.58
N LEU A 128 12.43 10.32 -1.81
CA LEU A 128 12.21 10.34 -0.37
C LEU A 128 13.31 11.10 0.37
N SER A 129 14.57 10.92 -0.02
CA SER A 129 15.71 11.64 0.54
C SER A 129 15.61 13.15 0.26
N ALA A 130 15.18 13.52 -0.94
CA ALA A 130 14.93 14.92 -1.28
C ALA A 130 13.79 15.53 -0.44
N LEU A 131 12.74 14.77 -0.14
CA LEU A 131 11.69 15.19 0.78
C LEU A 131 12.22 15.38 2.20
N GLU A 132 13.04 14.45 2.70
CA GLU A 132 13.65 14.57 4.03
C GLU A 132 14.50 15.83 4.15
N GLN A 133 15.30 16.15 3.13
CA GLN A 133 16.13 17.37 3.10
C GLN A 133 15.32 18.66 2.96
N ALA A 134 14.12 18.59 2.37
CA ALA A 134 13.22 19.73 2.19
C ALA A 134 12.32 20.00 3.41
N LEU A 135 12.21 19.04 4.32
CA LEU A 135 11.48 19.19 5.57
C LEU A 135 12.36 19.92 6.60
N PRO A 136 11.90 21.04 7.19
CA PRO A 136 12.65 21.81 8.18
C PRO A 136 12.78 21.13 9.53
#